data_AF-A8QD99-F1
#
_entry.id   AF-A8QD99-F1
#
_cell.length_a   1.000
_cell.length_b   1.000
_cell.length_c   1.000
_cell.angle_alpha   90.00
_cell.angle_beta   90.00
_cell.angle_gamma   90.00
#
_symmetry.space_group_name_H-M   'P 1'
#
loop_
_entity.id
_entity.type
_entity.pdbx_description
1 polymer ?
#
loop_
_entity_poly.entity_id
_entity_poly.type
_entity_poly.pdbx_seq_one_letter_code
_entity_poly.pdbx_strand_id
1 'polypeptide(L)'
;MRPFLFHGALSAVQSASLRVASPVQTALLPSVALTRTSLAGTTLTALPTFAFGGSVQTRNSAKRGGGTTKNNRNSAGRRLGVKRAGSTAVVPGNIIVRQRGTEWHPGEHVRMGRDHTLYATVPGFVHFYKPLPPDGPKPPAQSLRGLPLRLPERTTVHAKNCESVRPHPSSKKRERRYVGVVLQAHEQLPRPPSEPRSRLFDKIDLNALEREKELLRQGYEPLAMHPSLS
;
A
#
# COMPACT_ATOMS: atom_id res chain seq x y z
N MET A 1 -12.51 -38.99 -10.93
CA MET A 1 -13.97 -39.13 -10.66
C MET A 1 -14.43 -38.00 -9.75
N ARG A 2 -15.61 -37.45 -10.07
CA ARG A 2 -16.40 -36.38 -9.41
C ARG A 2 -16.07 -34.92 -9.77
N PRO A 3 -16.79 -34.36 -10.77
CA PRO A 3 -17.00 -32.92 -10.95
C PRO A 3 -18.27 -32.46 -10.20
N PHE A 4 -18.28 -31.25 -9.63
CA PHE A 4 -19.52 -30.56 -9.20
C PHE A 4 -19.25 -29.06 -9.30
N LEU A 5 -19.65 -28.42 -10.41
CA LEU A 5 -20.93 -27.73 -10.61
C LEU A 5 -21.12 -26.52 -9.70
N PHE A 6 -20.75 -25.36 -10.26
CA PHE A 6 -21.22 -24.04 -9.86
C PHE A 6 -22.73 -23.95 -10.16
N HIS A 7 -23.53 -23.54 -9.18
CA HIS A 7 -24.89 -23.03 -9.39
C HIS A 7 -24.98 -21.67 -8.67
N GLY A 8 -25.45 -20.67 -9.41
CA GLY A 8 -25.75 -19.34 -8.89
C GLY A 8 -27.16 -19.22 -8.34
N ALA A 9 -27.33 -18.25 -7.44
CA ALA A 9 -28.56 -17.52 -7.13
C ALA A 9 -28.12 -16.26 -6.36
N LEU A 10 -28.21 -15.04 -6.93
CA LEU A 10 -29.36 -14.12 -6.98
C LEU A 10 -29.78 -13.50 -5.64
N SER A 11 -29.77 -12.15 -5.67
CA SER A 11 -30.60 -11.16 -4.94
C SER A 11 -30.57 -11.12 -3.39
N ALA A 12 -30.11 -10.01 -2.81
CA ALA A 12 -30.91 -8.90 -2.24
C ALA A 12 -31.53 -9.28 -0.87
N VAL A 13 -31.56 -8.49 0.20
CA VAL A 13 -31.97 -7.10 0.38
C VAL A 13 -31.41 -6.62 1.73
N GLN A 14 -31.12 -5.33 1.77
CA GLN A 14 -30.72 -4.50 2.90
C GLN A 14 -31.80 -4.45 3.99
N SER A 15 -31.45 -4.59 5.27
CA SER A 15 -32.25 -3.98 6.34
C SER A 15 -31.38 -3.65 7.56
N ALA A 16 -31.20 -2.35 7.74
CA ALA A 16 -30.60 -1.75 8.91
C ALA A 16 -31.54 -1.92 10.12
N SER A 17 -31.05 -2.54 11.18
CA SER A 17 -31.80 -2.64 12.43
C SER A 17 -31.43 -1.46 13.34
N LEU A 18 -32.35 -0.49 13.42
CA LEU A 18 -32.30 0.63 14.36
C LEU A 18 -32.61 0.10 15.77
N ARG A 19 -31.67 0.26 16.71
CA ARG A 19 -31.92 -0.01 18.13
C ARG A 19 -32.69 1.15 18.73
N VAL A 20 -33.99 0.94 18.98
CA VAL A 20 -34.83 1.83 19.77
C VAL A 20 -34.43 1.69 21.24
N ALA A 21 -34.05 2.80 21.87
CA ALA A 21 -33.81 2.88 23.31
C ALA A 21 -35.17 2.93 24.04
N SER A 22 -35.36 2.09 25.05
CA SER A 22 -36.52 2.14 25.94
C SER A 22 -36.37 3.25 26.99
N PRO A 23 -37.43 4.02 27.30
CA PRO A 23 -37.39 5.02 28.37
C PRO A 23 -37.63 4.38 29.74
N VAL A 24 -36.76 4.74 30.69
CA VAL A 24 -36.96 4.45 32.13
C VAL A 24 -37.97 5.46 32.68
N GLN A 25 -39.13 4.98 33.12
CA GLN A 25 -40.15 5.84 33.73
C GLN A 25 -39.72 6.25 35.14
N THR A 26 -39.66 7.56 35.36
CA THR A 26 -39.56 8.20 36.67
C THR A 26 -40.97 8.62 37.05
N ALA A 27 -41.52 8.11 38.14
CA ALA A 27 -42.76 8.61 38.72
C ALA A 27 -42.56 8.81 40.23
N LEU A 28 -42.69 10.08 40.60
CA LEU A 28 -42.82 10.61 41.96
C LEU A 28 -44.16 10.15 42.56
N LEU A 29 -44.23 10.00 43.89
CA LEU A 29 -45.09 10.79 44.78
C LEU A 29 -44.92 10.32 46.26
N PRO A 30 -44.81 11.25 47.22
CA PRO A 30 -44.77 10.95 48.65
C PRO A 30 -46.17 10.85 49.26
N SER A 31 -46.45 9.78 50.01
CA SER A 31 -47.67 9.64 50.79
C SER A 31 -47.59 10.41 52.11
N VAL A 32 -48.50 11.37 52.23
CA VAL A 32 -48.93 12.03 53.46
C VAL A 32 -49.87 11.11 54.26
N ALA A 33 -49.62 10.93 55.56
CA ALA A 33 -50.61 10.57 56.58
C ALA A 33 -49.98 10.83 57.97
N LEU A 34 -50.33 11.94 58.63
CA LEU A 34 -51.45 12.18 59.54
C LEU A 34 -51.05 12.02 61.02
N THR A 35 -51.07 13.17 61.68
CA THR A 35 -50.95 13.40 63.12
C THR A 35 -51.97 12.62 63.96
N ARG A 36 -51.52 12.00 65.06
CA ARG A 36 -52.35 11.77 66.24
C ARG A 36 -51.58 12.16 67.50
N THR A 37 -52.16 13.13 68.20
CA THR A 37 -51.79 13.61 69.53
C THR A 37 -52.24 12.62 70.60
N SER A 38 -51.39 12.37 71.59
CA SER A 38 -51.84 12.03 72.94
C SER A 38 -50.85 12.63 73.95
N LEU A 39 -51.28 13.72 74.59
CA LEU A 39 -50.66 14.29 75.77
C LEU A 39 -50.97 13.38 76.97
N ALA A 40 -49.94 12.96 77.69
CA ALA A 40 -50.01 12.68 79.11
C ALA A 40 -48.66 13.09 79.73
N GLY A 41 -48.71 13.99 80.72
CA GLY A 41 -47.55 14.43 81.52
C GLY A 41 -46.89 13.24 82.21
N THR A 42 -45.65 13.31 82.67
CA THR A 42 -45.17 14.17 83.77
C THR A 42 -43.66 13.91 83.83
N THR A 43 -42.74 14.87 83.75
CA THR A 43 -41.97 15.44 84.87
C THR A 43 -40.71 16.09 84.26
N LEU A 44 -40.18 17.07 84.97
CA LEU A 44 -39.21 18.08 84.55
C LEU A 44 -37.80 17.51 84.29
N THR A 45 -37.01 18.33 83.60
CA THR A 45 -35.53 18.31 83.49
C THR A 45 -34.93 17.33 82.47
N ALA A 46 -34.48 17.89 81.34
CA ALA A 46 -33.16 17.68 80.73
C ALA A 46 -33.25 17.97 79.23
N LEU A 47 -32.90 19.19 78.84
CA LEU A 47 -32.41 19.43 77.48
C LEU A 47 -31.15 18.55 77.33
N PRO A 48 -31.05 17.63 76.37
CA PRO A 48 -29.77 17.00 76.10
C PRO A 48 -28.85 18.09 75.57
N THR A 49 -27.88 18.50 76.39
CA THR A 49 -26.69 19.26 75.98
C THR A 49 -26.13 18.58 74.74
N PHE A 50 -26.26 19.22 73.57
CA PHE A 50 -25.59 18.78 72.37
C PHE A 50 -24.09 18.85 72.64
N ALA A 51 -23.49 17.69 72.93
CA ALA A 51 -22.06 17.54 73.04
C ALA A 51 -21.45 17.97 71.70
N PHE A 52 -20.81 19.13 71.71
CA PHE A 52 -19.96 19.63 70.65
C PHE A 52 -18.73 18.71 70.59
N GLY A 53 -18.91 17.54 69.98
CA GLY A 53 -17.95 16.45 70.00
C GLY A 53 -18.12 15.57 68.77
N GLY A 54 -17.41 15.93 67.70
CA GLY A 54 -17.00 14.99 66.67
C GLY A 54 -18.09 14.51 65.71
N SER A 55 -18.42 15.34 64.71
CA SER A 55 -18.46 14.81 63.34
C SER A 55 -18.22 15.95 62.36
N VAL A 56 -17.03 15.97 61.77
CA VAL A 56 -16.78 16.73 60.55
C VAL A 56 -17.69 16.13 59.49
N GLN A 57 -18.85 16.75 59.22
CA GLN A 57 -19.71 16.33 58.13
C GLN A 57 -19.09 16.82 56.81
N THR A 58 -18.18 16.01 56.26
CA THR A 58 -17.57 16.26 54.95
C THR A 58 -18.65 16.29 53.88
N ARG A 59 -18.84 17.46 53.25
CA ARG A 59 -19.76 17.61 52.12
C ARG A 59 -19.02 17.39 50.81
N ASN A 60 -19.60 16.49 50.00
CA ASN A 60 -19.46 16.30 48.56
C ASN A 60 -18.10 15.90 47.98
N SER A 61 -18.06 14.69 47.40
CA SER A 61 -17.62 14.52 46.01
C SER A 61 -18.27 13.24 45.46
N ALA A 62 -19.29 13.39 44.61
CA ALA A 62 -19.70 12.28 43.75
C ALA A 62 -18.54 12.05 42.77
N LYS A 63 -17.74 10.99 42.97
CA LYS A 63 -16.73 10.61 41.99
C LYS A 63 -17.46 10.37 40.67
N ARG A 64 -17.14 11.15 39.64
CA ARG A 64 -17.65 11.02 38.27
C ARG A 64 -17.35 9.60 37.77
N GLY A 65 -18.24 8.66 38.04
CA GLY A 65 -18.10 7.25 37.71
C GLY A 65 -18.53 6.97 36.28
N GLY A 66 -17.84 7.59 35.32
CA GLY A 66 -18.13 7.42 33.90
C GLY A 66 -16.89 7.74 33.08
N GLY A 67 -15.92 6.82 33.07
CA GLY A 67 -14.82 6.90 32.12
C GLY A 67 -15.37 6.82 30.70
N THR A 68 -15.17 7.85 29.88
CA THR A 68 -15.38 7.72 28.43
C THR A 68 -14.23 6.89 27.89
N THR A 69 -14.48 5.61 27.62
CA THR A 69 -13.54 4.81 26.85
C THR A 69 -14.29 3.98 25.84
N LYS A 70 -14.57 4.59 24.69
CA LYS A 70 -14.75 3.85 23.44
C LYS A 70 -13.76 4.41 22.44
N ASN A 71 -12.52 3.95 22.52
CA ASN A 71 -11.53 4.19 21.49
C ASN A 71 -11.90 3.37 20.25
N ASN A 72 -12.82 3.89 19.46
CA ASN A 72 -13.15 3.38 18.13
C ASN A 72 -12.50 4.25 17.04
N ARG A 73 -11.18 4.50 17.17
CA ARG A 73 -10.40 5.29 16.21
C ARG A 73 -9.63 4.36 15.29
N ASN A 74 -10.23 4.05 14.15
CA ASN A 74 -9.56 3.28 13.10
C ASN A 74 -9.51 4.11 11.81
N SER A 75 -8.33 4.21 11.21
CA SER A 75 -8.20 4.81 9.87
C SER A 75 -8.64 3.81 8.80
N ALA A 76 -9.35 4.26 7.78
CA ALA A 76 -9.67 3.39 6.64
C ALA A 76 -8.39 2.84 5.96
N GLY A 77 -8.48 1.66 5.35
CA GLY A 77 -7.37 1.07 4.62
C GLY A 77 -6.87 1.97 3.49
N ARG A 78 -5.55 2.08 3.32
CA ARG A 78 -4.91 2.95 2.32
C ARG A 78 -4.78 2.33 0.92
N ARG A 79 -5.30 1.11 0.72
CA ARG A 79 -5.28 0.36 -0.56
C ARG A 79 -3.87 0.22 -1.16
N LEU A 80 -2.88 -0.04 -0.31
CA LEU A 80 -1.50 -0.32 -0.70
C LEU A 80 -1.39 -1.69 -1.41
N GLY A 81 -0.21 -2.02 -1.93
CA GLY A 81 0.10 -3.28 -2.59
C GLY A 81 0.32 -3.16 -4.10
N VAL A 82 0.52 -4.32 -4.71
CA VAL A 82 0.73 -4.50 -6.15
C VAL A 82 -0.57 -4.21 -6.91
N LYS A 83 -0.44 -3.51 -8.04
CA LYS A 83 -1.53 -3.10 -8.94
C LYS A 83 -1.44 -3.74 -10.33
N ARG A 84 -0.22 -4.11 -10.73
CA ARG A 84 0.07 -4.88 -11.95
C ARG A 84 0.93 -6.08 -11.56
N ALA A 85 0.45 -7.27 -11.86
CA ALA A 85 1.15 -8.52 -11.57
C ALA A 85 2.29 -8.75 -12.58
N GLY A 86 3.08 -9.80 -12.38
CA GLY A 86 4.12 -10.20 -13.33
C GLY A 86 3.53 -10.55 -14.70
N SER A 87 4.32 -10.33 -15.75
CA SER A 87 3.99 -10.60 -17.15
C SER A 87 2.72 -9.91 -17.67
N THR A 88 2.24 -8.88 -16.97
CA THR A 88 1.09 -8.07 -17.41
C THR A 88 1.58 -6.91 -18.27
N ALA A 89 0.90 -6.67 -19.39
CA ALA A 89 1.17 -5.52 -20.26
C ALA A 89 0.86 -4.20 -19.55
N VAL A 90 1.75 -3.22 -19.70
CA VAL A 90 1.64 -1.88 -19.12
C VAL A 90 2.03 -0.82 -20.14
N VAL A 91 1.47 0.38 -19.94
CA VAL A 91 1.72 1.60 -20.72
C VAL A 91 2.40 2.62 -19.78
N PRO A 92 3.17 3.59 -20.28
CA PRO A 92 3.78 4.61 -19.44
C PRO A 92 2.77 5.31 -18.51
N GLY A 93 3.17 5.54 -17.27
CA GLY A 93 2.32 6.14 -16.22
C GLY A 93 1.51 5.13 -15.41
N ASN A 94 1.37 3.88 -15.87
CA ASN A 94 0.67 2.86 -15.09
C ASN A 94 1.37 2.59 -13.76
N ILE A 95 0.59 2.59 -12.68
CA ILE A 95 1.08 2.24 -11.34
C ILE A 95 1.26 0.73 -11.24
N ILE A 96 2.44 0.29 -10.80
CA ILE A 96 2.78 -1.13 -10.60
C ILE A 96 2.64 -1.50 -9.13
N VAL A 97 3.17 -0.69 -8.21
CA VAL A 97 3.13 -0.94 -6.76
C VAL A 97 2.89 0.36 -6.00
N ARG A 98 1.94 0.36 -5.06
CA ARG A 98 1.77 1.42 -4.06
C ARG A 98 2.25 0.92 -2.71
N GLN A 99 3.24 1.56 -2.12
CA GLN A 99 3.91 1.06 -0.91
C GLN A 99 4.19 2.19 0.08
N ARG A 100 4.65 1.82 1.28
CA ARG A 100 5.20 2.74 2.26
C ARG A 100 6.67 2.39 2.45
N GLY A 101 7.54 3.34 2.13
CA GLY A 101 8.97 3.04 1.94
C GLY A 101 9.20 2.15 0.72
N THR A 102 10.45 1.75 0.53
CA THR A 102 10.89 0.95 -0.62
C THR A 102 10.96 -0.53 -0.27
N GLU A 103 9.82 -1.21 -0.28
CA GLU A 103 9.82 -2.68 -0.22
C GLU A 103 10.31 -3.28 -1.54
N TRP A 104 9.80 -2.71 -2.63
CA TRP A 104 10.28 -2.92 -3.99
C TRP A 104 11.03 -1.69 -4.47
N HIS A 105 12.16 -1.91 -5.13
CA HIS A 105 12.98 -0.88 -5.74
C HIS A 105 12.68 -0.78 -7.24
N PRO A 106 12.84 0.41 -7.84
CA PRO A 106 12.72 0.59 -9.28
C PRO A 106 13.88 -0.12 -9.97
N GLY A 107 13.55 -0.99 -10.92
CA GLY A 107 14.47 -1.64 -11.84
C GLY A 107 14.46 -0.98 -13.21
N GLU A 108 14.59 -1.78 -14.26
CA GLU A 108 14.60 -1.30 -15.64
C GLU A 108 13.23 -0.72 -16.06
N HIS A 109 13.25 0.39 -16.79
CA HIS A 109 12.06 1.10 -17.31
C HIS A 109 10.97 1.46 -16.26
N VAL A 110 11.32 1.49 -14.98
CA VAL A 110 10.44 1.87 -13.87
C VAL A 110 11.02 3.06 -13.13
N ARG A 111 10.15 3.98 -12.71
CA ARG A 111 10.51 5.11 -11.86
C ARG A 111 9.70 5.11 -10.57
N MET A 112 10.16 5.91 -9.61
CA MET A 112 9.58 6.00 -8.28
C MET A 112 9.05 7.42 -8.04
N GLY A 113 7.81 7.52 -7.55
CA GLY A 113 7.19 8.78 -7.15
C GLY A 113 7.58 9.20 -5.72
N ARG A 114 7.09 10.38 -5.29
CA ARG A 114 7.36 10.95 -3.95
C ARG A 114 6.95 10.03 -2.80
N ASP A 115 5.87 9.27 -2.97
CA ASP A 115 5.35 8.34 -1.96
C ASP A 115 5.89 6.91 -2.12
N HIS A 116 7.00 6.74 -2.86
CA HIS A 116 7.61 5.46 -3.23
C HIS A 116 6.72 4.57 -4.12
N THR A 117 5.66 5.12 -4.72
CA THR A 117 4.87 4.41 -5.73
C THR A 117 5.72 4.16 -6.97
N LEU A 118 5.73 2.91 -7.45
CA LEU A 118 6.44 2.50 -8.65
C LEU A 118 5.51 2.58 -9.87
N TYR A 119 5.98 3.19 -10.95
CA TYR A 119 5.23 3.34 -12.19
C TYR A 119 6.09 3.05 -13.42
N ALA A 120 5.43 2.57 -14.49
CA ALA A 120 6.07 2.25 -15.77
C ALA A 120 6.45 3.53 -16.54
N THR A 121 7.62 3.54 -17.17
CA THR A 121 8.08 4.65 -18.03
C THR A 121 7.95 4.34 -19.51
N VAL A 122 7.95 3.06 -19.89
CA VAL A 122 7.92 2.56 -21.27
C VAL A 122 6.80 1.52 -21.38
N PRO A 123 6.13 1.35 -22.53
CA PRO A 123 5.22 0.23 -22.73
C PRO A 123 5.98 -1.11 -22.70
N GLY A 124 5.38 -2.14 -22.10
CA GLY A 124 6.02 -3.45 -21.96
C GLY A 124 5.33 -4.35 -20.95
N PHE A 125 6.06 -5.32 -20.41
CA PHE A 125 5.58 -6.33 -19.47
C PHE A 125 6.27 -6.21 -18.11
N VAL A 126 5.52 -6.29 -17.01
CA VAL A 126 6.07 -6.16 -15.65
C VAL A 126 6.83 -7.42 -15.23
N HIS A 127 8.03 -7.27 -14.69
CA HIS A 127 8.82 -8.36 -14.11
C HIS A 127 9.29 -8.03 -12.69
N PHE A 128 9.09 -8.98 -11.77
CA PHE A 128 9.60 -8.91 -10.40
C PHE A 128 10.84 -9.79 -10.30
N TYR A 129 11.96 -9.22 -9.83
CA TYR A 129 13.22 -9.95 -9.79
C TYR A 129 14.08 -9.56 -8.58
N LYS A 130 15.07 -10.40 -8.29
CA LYS A 130 16.12 -10.15 -7.30
C LYS A 130 17.44 -9.83 -8.02
N PRO A 131 18.33 -9.03 -7.41
CA PRO A 131 19.64 -8.79 -8.00
C PRO A 131 20.41 -10.11 -8.12
N LEU A 132 21.24 -10.21 -9.15
CA LEU A 132 22.15 -11.35 -9.30
C LEU A 132 23.11 -11.40 -8.11
N PRO A 133 23.44 -12.59 -7.57
CA PRO A 133 24.49 -12.73 -6.57
C PRO A 133 25.82 -12.14 -7.09
N PRO A 134 26.63 -11.52 -6.22
CA PRO A 134 27.89 -10.89 -6.61
C PRO A 134 28.95 -11.87 -7.14
N ASP A 135 28.76 -13.17 -6.93
CA ASP A 135 29.75 -14.22 -7.23
C ASP A 135 29.63 -14.83 -8.63
N GLY A 136 28.81 -14.23 -9.51
CA GLY A 136 28.78 -14.64 -10.92
C GLY A 136 30.12 -14.34 -11.60
N PRO A 137 30.57 -15.17 -12.58
CA PRO A 137 31.79 -14.88 -13.31
C PRO A 137 31.69 -13.49 -13.95
N LYS A 138 32.46 -12.54 -13.42
CA LYS A 138 32.59 -11.21 -14.00
C LYS A 138 33.01 -11.43 -15.46
N PRO A 139 32.28 -10.89 -16.46
CA PRO A 139 32.68 -11.06 -17.85
C PRO A 139 34.14 -10.62 -17.96
N PRO A 140 35.00 -11.39 -18.65
CA PRO A 140 36.41 -11.05 -18.77
C PRO A 140 36.46 -9.62 -19.31
N ALA A 141 37.14 -8.74 -18.59
CA ALA A 141 37.32 -7.36 -19.02
C ALA A 141 37.87 -7.43 -20.45
N GLN A 142 37.14 -6.86 -21.41
CA GLN A 142 37.58 -6.84 -22.80
C GLN A 142 38.97 -6.20 -22.82
N SER A 143 39.99 -7.01 -23.08
CA SER A 143 41.36 -6.53 -23.15
C SER A 143 41.42 -5.54 -24.32
N LEU A 144 41.56 -4.25 -24.02
CA LEU A 144 41.74 -3.17 -25.00
C LEU A 144 43.11 -3.26 -25.71
N ARG A 145 43.69 -4.46 -25.88
CA ARG A 145 44.89 -4.65 -26.68
C ARG A 145 44.50 -4.50 -28.16
N GLY A 146 44.70 -3.31 -28.72
CA GLY A 146 44.56 -3.05 -30.16
C GLY A 146 43.80 -1.78 -30.54
N LEU A 147 43.22 -1.04 -29.59
CA LEU A 147 42.60 0.26 -29.88
C LEU A 147 43.65 1.39 -29.75
N PRO A 148 43.78 2.30 -30.74
CA PRO A 148 44.77 3.38 -30.73
C PRO A 148 44.41 4.54 -29.77
N LEU A 149 43.67 4.27 -28.69
CA LEU A 149 43.25 5.27 -27.72
C LEU A 149 44.05 5.08 -26.42
N ARG A 150 45.18 5.79 -26.32
CA ARG A 150 45.90 5.99 -25.05
C ARG A 150 45.10 6.98 -24.20
N LEU A 151 44.07 6.47 -23.51
CA LEU A 151 43.37 7.27 -22.51
C LEU A 151 44.36 7.63 -21.40
N PRO A 152 44.52 8.92 -21.02
CA PRO A 152 45.31 9.27 -19.85
C PRO A 152 44.75 8.52 -18.65
N GLU A 153 45.62 8.10 -17.73
CA GLU A 153 45.21 7.43 -16.49
C GLU A 153 44.24 8.34 -15.75
N ARG A 154 42.96 8.09 -16.00
CA ARG A 154 41.87 8.82 -15.40
C ARG A 154 42.00 8.49 -13.93
N THR A 155 42.44 9.46 -13.12
CA THR A 155 42.22 9.48 -11.67
C THR A 155 40.72 9.46 -11.47
N THR A 156 40.16 8.27 -11.63
CA THR A 156 38.77 7.98 -11.36
C THR A 156 38.71 8.08 -9.85
N VAL A 157 38.33 9.26 -9.36
CA VAL A 157 37.54 9.34 -8.13
C VAL A 157 36.42 8.35 -8.38
N HIS A 158 36.61 7.12 -7.90
CA HIS A 158 35.64 6.07 -8.08
C HIS A 158 34.40 6.61 -7.37
N ALA A 159 33.44 7.12 -8.14
CA ALA A 159 32.08 7.22 -7.65
C ALA A 159 31.79 5.82 -7.13
N LYS A 160 31.57 5.70 -5.81
CA LYS A 160 31.36 4.43 -5.14
C LYS A 160 30.47 3.61 -6.05
N ASN A 161 30.94 2.45 -6.52
CA ASN A 161 30.11 1.54 -7.31
C ASN A 161 28.73 1.52 -6.65
N CYS A 162 27.70 2.00 -7.35
CA CYS A 162 26.33 2.03 -6.85
C CYS A 162 25.75 0.60 -6.64
N GLU A 163 26.62 -0.39 -6.72
CA GLU A 163 26.52 -1.78 -6.34
C GLU A 163 26.32 -1.95 -4.83
N SER A 164 25.33 -1.25 -4.28
CA SER A 164 24.72 -1.67 -3.02
C SER A 164 23.65 -2.71 -3.33
N VAL A 165 24.07 -3.88 -3.81
CA VAL A 165 23.30 -5.13 -3.69
C VAL A 165 23.02 -5.39 -2.19
N ARG A 166 23.87 -4.84 -1.31
CA ARG A 166 23.63 -4.77 0.12
C ARG A 166 22.54 -3.75 0.46
N PRO A 167 21.47 -4.14 1.16
CA PRO A 167 20.55 -3.19 1.79
C PRO A 167 21.33 -2.29 2.78
N HIS A 168 20.81 -1.08 3.04
CA HIS A 168 21.41 -0.17 4.02
C HIS A 168 21.65 -0.92 5.34
N PRO A 169 22.77 -0.72 6.05
CA PRO A 169 23.14 -1.52 7.23
C PRO A 169 22.08 -1.54 8.35
N SER A 170 21.14 -0.60 8.36
CA SER A 170 20.00 -0.54 9.29
C SER A 170 18.77 -1.38 8.88
N SER A 171 18.74 -1.90 7.66
CA SER A 171 17.63 -2.73 7.16
C SER A 171 17.78 -4.17 7.66
N LYS A 172 16.75 -4.67 8.34
CA LYS A 172 16.64 -6.10 8.69
C LYS A 172 16.53 -7.03 7.47
N LYS A 173 16.10 -6.51 6.31
CA LYS A 173 16.01 -7.29 5.07
C LYS A 173 17.42 -7.53 4.54
N ARG A 174 17.75 -8.78 4.20
CA ARG A 174 19.07 -9.21 3.69
C ARG A 174 19.34 -8.82 2.23
N GLU A 175 18.31 -8.66 1.41
CA GLU A 175 18.42 -8.39 -0.03
C GLU A 175 17.36 -7.41 -0.52
N ARG A 176 17.71 -6.59 -1.51
CA ARG A 176 16.78 -5.70 -2.22
C ARG A 176 15.99 -6.49 -3.26
N ARG A 177 14.72 -6.12 -3.49
CA ARG A 177 13.88 -6.68 -4.54
C ARG A 177 13.52 -5.60 -5.54
N TYR A 178 13.46 -5.94 -6.82
CA TYR A 178 13.28 -4.97 -7.90
C TYR A 178 12.03 -5.28 -8.72
N VAL A 179 11.51 -4.23 -9.33
CA VAL A 179 10.41 -4.29 -10.31
C VAL A 179 10.90 -3.60 -11.56
N GLY A 180 10.91 -4.31 -12.67
CA GLY A 180 11.23 -3.78 -13.99
C GLY A 180 10.07 -3.92 -14.96
N VAL A 181 10.16 -3.20 -16.08
CA VAL A 181 9.31 -3.38 -17.25
C VAL A 181 10.21 -3.76 -18.43
N VAL A 182 9.80 -4.81 -19.11
CA VAL A 182 10.53 -5.46 -20.19
C VAL A 182 9.81 -5.17 -21.50
N LEU A 183 10.54 -4.85 -22.58
CA LEU A 183 9.91 -4.47 -23.85
C LEU A 183 9.25 -5.67 -24.54
N GLN A 184 9.88 -6.83 -24.46
CA GLN A 184 9.40 -8.08 -25.04
C GLN A 184 8.97 -9.06 -23.92
N ALA A 185 7.93 -9.85 -24.17
CA ALA A 185 7.39 -10.75 -23.15
C ALA A 185 8.34 -11.89 -22.72
N HIS A 186 9.30 -12.27 -23.58
CA HIS A 186 10.22 -13.38 -23.34
C HIS A 186 11.53 -12.95 -22.67
N GLU A 187 11.83 -11.65 -22.64
CA GLU A 187 13.06 -11.13 -22.03
C GLU A 187 12.96 -11.24 -20.50
N GLN A 188 14.04 -11.69 -19.85
CA GLN A 188 14.06 -11.95 -18.41
C GLN A 188 14.98 -10.95 -17.68
N LEU A 189 14.57 -10.56 -16.48
CA LEU A 189 15.38 -9.74 -15.58
C LEU A 189 15.85 -10.57 -14.37
N PRO A 190 17.06 -10.34 -13.83
CA PRO A 190 18.03 -9.30 -14.22
C PRO A 190 18.83 -9.65 -15.49
N ARG A 191 19.05 -8.67 -16.36
CA ARG A 191 19.88 -8.82 -17.57
C ARG A 191 21.37 -9.04 -17.20
N PRO A 192 22.10 -9.93 -17.89
CA PRO A 192 23.54 -10.07 -17.68
C PRO A 192 24.30 -8.80 -18.13
N PRO A 193 25.42 -8.45 -17.49
CA PRO A 193 26.16 -7.22 -17.79
C PRO A 193 26.83 -7.20 -19.16
N SER A 194 27.01 -8.36 -19.80
CA SER A 194 27.61 -8.49 -21.13
C SER A 194 26.64 -8.13 -22.27
N GLU A 195 25.33 -8.20 -22.02
CA GLU A 195 24.32 -7.99 -23.05
C GLU A 195 24.07 -6.48 -23.24
N PRO A 196 23.92 -6.00 -24.49
CA PRO A 196 23.52 -4.60 -24.73
C PRO A 196 22.15 -4.32 -24.09
N ARG A 197 21.81 -3.05 -23.86
CA ARG A 197 20.53 -2.67 -23.25
C ARG A 197 19.42 -2.57 -24.31
N SER A 198 18.27 -3.21 -24.09
CA SER A 198 17.08 -2.98 -24.92
C SER A 198 16.57 -1.54 -24.73
N ARG A 199 16.27 -0.85 -25.84
CA ARG A 199 15.72 0.51 -25.84
C ARG A 199 14.63 0.59 -26.89
N LEU A 200 13.53 1.27 -26.55
CA LEU A 200 12.44 1.53 -27.47
C LEU A 200 12.63 2.91 -28.10
N PHE A 201 12.59 2.98 -29.43
CA PHE A 201 12.58 4.24 -30.16
C PHE A 201 11.13 4.57 -30.49
N ASP A 202 10.46 5.27 -29.57
CA ASP A 202 9.02 5.63 -29.63
C ASP A 202 8.69 6.68 -30.72
N LYS A 203 9.40 6.68 -31.86
CA LYS A 203 9.24 7.65 -32.93
C LYS A 203 8.91 6.96 -34.24
N ILE A 204 8.09 7.64 -35.03
CA ILE A 204 7.62 7.19 -36.34
C ILE A 204 8.31 8.05 -37.41
N ASP A 205 8.76 7.43 -38.50
CA ASP A 205 9.22 8.14 -39.70
C ASP A 205 8.01 8.54 -40.56
N LEU A 206 7.73 9.84 -40.61
CA LEU A 206 6.59 10.39 -41.35
C LEU A 206 6.72 10.17 -42.86
N ASN A 207 7.93 10.30 -43.41
CA ASN A 207 8.16 10.16 -44.85
C ASN A 207 7.98 8.70 -45.31
N ALA A 208 8.37 7.74 -44.46
CA ALA A 208 8.11 6.33 -44.74
C ALA A 208 6.60 6.03 -44.70
N LEU A 209 5.89 6.57 -43.71
CA LEU A 209 4.47 6.36 -43.51
C LEU A 209 3.62 7.01 -44.61
N GLU A 210 4.04 8.17 -45.14
CA GLU A 210 3.41 8.80 -46.29
C GLU A 210 3.56 7.95 -47.55
N ARG A 211 4.77 7.46 -47.83
CA ARG A 211 5.03 6.53 -48.96
C ARG A 211 4.20 5.25 -48.86
N GLU A 212 4.06 4.67 -47.68
CA GLU A 212 3.22 3.49 -47.45
C GLU A 212 1.74 3.77 -47.73
N LYS A 213 1.22 4.91 -47.27
CA LYS A 213 -0.16 5.33 -47.57
C LYS A 213 -0.40 5.53 -49.06
N GLU A 214 0.58 6.04 -49.80
CA GLU A 214 0.50 6.20 -51.25
C GLU A 214 0.44 4.86 -51.98
N LEU A 215 1.26 3.88 -51.58
CA LEU A 215 1.23 2.52 -52.15
C LEU A 215 -0.12 1.83 -51.91
N LEU A 216 -0.67 1.95 -50.70
CA LEU A 216 -2.01 1.43 -50.39
C LEU A 216 -3.10 2.09 -51.25
N ARG A 217 -3.02 3.41 -51.48
CA ARG A 217 -3.94 4.12 -52.40
C ARG A 217 -3.82 3.64 -53.85
N GLN A 218 -2.62 3.24 -54.26
CA GLN A 218 -2.37 2.65 -55.58
C GLN A 218 -2.84 1.19 -55.68
N GLY A 219 -3.44 0.64 -54.61
CA GLY A 219 -3.95 -0.73 -54.58
C GLY A 219 -2.87 -1.78 -54.32
N TYR A 220 -1.68 -1.37 -53.89
CA TYR A 220 -0.62 -2.29 -53.50
C TYR A 220 -0.90 -2.79 -52.08
N GLU A 221 -1.48 -3.99 -51.96
CA GLU A 221 -1.59 -4.68 -50.68
C GLU A 221 -0.19 -5.15 -50.25
N PRO A 222 0.34 -4.75 -49.08
CA PRO A 222 1.59 -5.28 -48.60
C PRO A 222 1.43 -6.80 -48.46
N LEU A 223 2.34 -7.57 -49.07
CA LEU A 223 2.33 -9.03 -48.98
C LEU A 223 2.24 -9.43 -47.51
N ALA A 224 1.05 -9.80 -47.06
CA ALA A 224 0.85 -10.34 -45.74
C ALA A 224 1.72 -11.60 -45.69
N MET A 225 2.79 -11.55 -44.90
CA MET A 225 3.56 -12.73 -44.53
C MET A 225 2.60 -13.61 -43.73
N HIS A 226 1.80 -14.42 -44.43
CA HIS A 226 0.97 -15.44 -43.83
C HIS A 226 1.90 -16.39 -43.08
N PRO A 227 1.72 -16.60 -41.77
CA PRO A 227 2.44 -17.66 -41.05
C PRO A 227 1.81 -18.99 -41.44
N SER A 228 2.09 -19.48 -42.64
CA SER A 228 1.61 -20.77 -43.13
C SER A 228 2.70 -21.45 -43.96
N LEU A 229 3.86 -21.72 -43.35
CA LEU A 229 4.78 -22.77 -43.79
C LEU A 229 5.64 -23.25 -42.60
N SER A 230 5.06 -24.11 -41.76
CA SER A 230 5.71 -25.26 -41.10
C SER A 230 4.69 -25.98 -40.20
#